data_AF-A0AAW6NKE0-F1
#
_entry.id   AF-A0AAW6NKE0-F1
#
_cell.length_a   1.000
_cell.length_b   1.000
_cell.length_c   1.000
_cell.angle_alpha   90.00
_cell.angle_beta   90.00
_cell.angle_gamma   90.00
#
_symmetry.space_group_name_H-M   'P 1'
#
loop_
_entity.id
_entity.type
_entity.pdbx_description
1 polymer ?
#
loop_
_entity_poly.entity_id
_entity_poly.type
_entity_poly.pdbx_seq_one_letter_code
_entity_poly.pdbx_strand_id
1 'polypeptide(L)'
;MKFSPALQPATLIQRYKRFLADVITPEGETPTLHCPNTGAMTGCATPGDTVWYSTSENTKRKYPHTWEMTETQSGAFICVNTLRANQLVKEALTNGMLPELVGYGTQKSEVKY
;
A
#
# COMPACT_ATOMS: atom_id res chain seq x y z
N MET A 1 6.88 -2.84 9.95
CA MET A 1 7.49 -2.18 8.78
C MET A 1 7.36 -0.67 8.95
N LYS A 2 8.41 0.08 8.66
CA LYS A 2 8.34 1.55 8.56
C LYS A 2 8.51 1.94 7.09
N PHE A 3 7.64 2.80 6.57
CA PHE A 3 7.87 3.41 5.26
C PHE A 3 9.02 4.40 5.37
N SER A 4 10.05 4.22 4.54
CA SER A 4 11.22 5.09 4.46
C SER A 4 11.57 5.28 2.98
N PRO A 5 11.42 6.50 2.42
CA PRO A 5 10.91 7.71 3.08
C PRO A 5 9.42 7.60 3.50
N ALA A 6 8.96 8.57 4.30
CA ALA A 6 7.57 8.64 4.72
C ALA A 6 6.62 8.78 3.51
N LEU A 7 5.40 8.26 3.65
CA LEU A 7 4.38 8.37 2.61
C LEU A 7 3.90 9.80 2.46
N GLN A 8 3.53 10.16 1.23
CA GLN A 8 2.95 11.46 0.90
C GLN A 8 1.42 11.33 0.77
N PRO A 9 0.64 12.29 1.29
CA PRO A 9 -0.81 12.29 1.13
C PRO A 9 -1.24 12.91 -0.22
N ALA A 10 -2.40 12.49 -0.74
CA ALA A 10 -3.12 13.15 -1.83
C ALA A 10 -4.63 12.85 -1.72
N THR A 11 -5.47 13.63 -2.37
CA THR A 11 -6.92 13.39 -2.42
C THR A 11 -7.27 12.54 -3.64
N LEU A 12 -7.98 11.43 -3.46
CA LEU A 12 -8.39 10.57 -4.57
C LEU A 12 -9.42 11.26 -5.48
N ILE A 13 -9.15 11.32 -6.79
CA ILE A 13 -10.16 11.69 -7.79
C ILE A 13 -10.92 10.43 -8.21
N GLN A 14 -10.21 9.44 -8.73
CA GLN A 14 -10.80 8.18 -9.18
C GLN A 14 -9.75 7.08 -9.32
N ARG A 15 -10.18 5.83 -9.12
CA ARG A 15 -9.45 4.63 -9.53
C ARG A 15 -10.05 4.09 -10.82
N TYR A 16 -9.21 3.75 -11.80
CA TYR A 16 -9.67 3.25 -13.10
C TYR A 16 -8.67 2.26 -13.70
N LYS A 17 -9.15 1.49 -14.69
CA LYS A 17 -8.37 0.42 -15.34
C LYS A 17 -7.73 -0.58 -14.35
N ARG A 18 -8.26 -0.67 -13.11
CA ARG A 18 -7.76 -1.45 -11.96
C ARG A 18 -6.41 -1.00 -11.38
N PHE A 19 -5.45 -0.60 -12.21
CA PHE A 19 -4.07 -0.35 -11.82
C PHE A 19 -3.66 1.13 -11.83
N LEU A 20 -4.58 2.06 -12.11
CA LEU A 20 -4.33 3.51 -12.10
C LEU A 20 -5.28 4.22 -11.15
N ALA A 21 -4.79 5.29 -10.54
CA ALA A 21 -5.59 6.22 -9.77
C ALA A 21 -5.09 7.65 -10.00
N ASP A 22 -5.99 8.56 -10.34
CA ASP A 22 -5.67 9.98 -10.42
C ASP A 22 -6.00 10.64 -9.09
N VAL A 23 -5.15 11.56 -8.65
CA VAL A 23 -5.22 12.20 -7.33
C VAL A 23 -4.92 13.70 -7.43
N ILE A 24 -5.17 14.45 -6.36
CA ILE A 24 -4.76 15.86 -6.21
C ILE A 24 -3.80 15.94 -5.03
N THR A 25 -2.56 16.40 -5.24
CA THR A 25 -1.59 16.60 -4.15
C THR A 25 -1.94 17.83 -3.31
N PRO A 26 -1.35 18.01 -2.12
CA PRO A 26 -1.52 19.23 -1.33
C PRO A 26 -1.13 20.52 -2.07
N GLU A 27 -0.22 20.42 -3.05
CA GLU A 27 0.21 21.51 -3.91
C GLU A 27 -0.74 21.78 -5.09
N GLY A 28 -1.77 20.94 -5.28
CA GLY A 28 -2.75 21.05 -6.36
C GLY A 28 -2.36 20.35 -7.67
N GLU A 29 -1.26 19.59 -7.68
CA GLU A 29 -0.87 18.79 -8.85
C GLU A 29 -1.77 17.56 -9.01
N THR A 30 -1.93 17.09 -10.25
CA THR A 30 -2.80 15.94 -10.55
C THR A 30 -2.04 14.72 -11.12
N PRO A 31 -1.17 14.06 -10.33
CA PRO A 31 -0.42 12.91 -10.82
C PRO A 31 -1.30 11.65 -10.92
N THR A 32 -0.88 10.70 -11.75
CA THR A 32 -1.42 9.34 -11.79
C THR A 32 -0.54 8.41 -10.94
N LEU A 33 -1.15 7.75 -9.96
CA LEU A 33 -0.54 6.73 -9.13
C LEU A 33 -0.72 5.34 -9.75
N HIS A 34 0.24 4.45 -9.53
CA HIS A 34 0.03 3.03 -9.68
C HIS A 34 -0.81 2.48 -8.51
N CYS A 35 -1.89 1.78 -8.82
CA CYS A 35 -2.70 1.03 -7.87
C CYS A 35 -2.25 -0.45 -7.87
N PRO A 36 -1.56 -0.94 -6.82
CA PRO A 36 -1.01 -2.30 -6.74
C PRO A 36 -2.05 -3.34 -6.29
N ASN A 37 -3.34 -3.05 -6.46
CA ASN A 37 -4.45 -3.92 -6.09
C ASN A 37 -5.32 -4.18 -7.32
N THR A 38 -5.51 -5.45 -7.68
CA THR A 38 -6.31 -5.87 -8.84
C THR A 38 -7.77 -6.18 -8.50
N GLY A 39 -8.10 -6.24 -7.21
CA GLY A 39 -9.43 -6.58 -6.70
C GLY A 39 -10.42 -5.41 -6.78
N ALA A 40 -11.63 -5.64 -6.26
CA ALA A 40 -12.73 -4.66 -6.31
C ALA A 40 -12.42 -3.37 -5.54
N MET A 41 -11.64 -3.45 -4.44
CA MET A 41 -11.39 -2.33 -3.51
C MET A 41 -12.69 -1.66 -3.00
N THR A 42 -13.74 -2.46 -2.78
CA THR A 42 -15.01 -1.97 -2.22
C THR A 42 -14.75 -1.29 -0.88
N GLY A 43 -15.12 -0.02 -0.77
CA GLY A 43 -14.90 0.80 0.43
C GLY A 43 -13.47 1.34 0.62
N CYS A 44 -12.53 1.08 -0.30
CA CYS A 44 -11.14 1.53 -0.18
C CYS A 44 -10.73 2.60 -1.22
N ALA A 45 -11.62 2.98 -2.12
CA ALA A 45 -11.32 3.84 -3.26
C ALA A 45 -12.45 4.84 -3.53
N THR A 46 -13.03 5.42 -2.49
CA THR A 46 -14.10 6.42 -2.63
C THR A 46 -13.47 7.75 -3.06
N PRO A 47 -13.93 8.39 -4.15
CA PRO A 47 -13.50 9.74 -4.49
C PRO A 47 -13.59 10.69 -3.29
N GLY A 48 -12.55 11.48 -3.06
CA GLY A 48 -12.40 12.34 -1.89
C GLY A 48 -11.69 11.71 -0.69
N ASP A 49 -11.48 10.39 -0.66
CA ASP A 49 -10.65 9.77 0.37
C ASP A 49 -9.18 10.26 0.27
N THR A 50 -8.48 10.29 1.41
CA THR A 50 -7.04 10.56 1.41
C THR A 50 -6.31 9.28 1.03
N VAL A 51 -5.37 9.39 0.09
CA VAL A 51 -4.47 8.31 -0.29
C VAL A 51 -3.06 8.63 0.16
N TRP A 52 -2.37 7.61 0.64
CA TRP A 52 -0.98 7.69 1.05
C TRP A 52 -0.15 6.89 0.05
N TYR A 53 0.79 7.55 -0.62
CA TYR A 53 1.60 6.95 -1.67
C TYR A 53 3.10 6.99 -1.37
N SER A 54 3.80 5.97 -1.86
CA SER A 54 5.26 5.89 -1.86
C SER A 54 5.81 6.34 -3.22
N THR A 55 7.07 6.80 -3.24
CA THR A 55 7.76 7.19 -4.47
C THR A 55 8.97 6.28 -4.70
N SER A 56 9.02 5.63 -5.86
CA SER A 56 10.14 4.80 -6.27
C SER A 56 11.25 5.65 -6.92
N GLU A 57 12.50 5.42 -6.53
CA GLU A 57 13.68 6.06 -7.15
C GLU A 57 13.97 5.53 -8.57
N ASN A 58 13.35 4.41 -8.98
CA ASN A 58 13.51 3.89 -10.33
C ASN A 58 12.87 4.80 -11.39
N THR A 59 13.71 5.61 -12.05
CA THR A 59 13.35 6.58 -13.09
C THR A 59 12.81 5.97 -14.38
N LYS A 60 12.93 4.65 -14.58
CA LYS A 60 12.38 3.97 -15.77
C LYS A 60 10.88 3.68 -15.65
N ARG A 61 10.28 3.88 -14.48
CA ARG A 61 8.84 3.65 -14.27
C ARG A 61 8.03 4.78 -14.90
N LYS A 62 7.00 4.42 -15.67
CA LYS A 62 6.02 5.38 -16.19
C LYS A 62 5.26 6.08 -15.05
N TYR A 63 4.93 5.34 -14.00
CA TYR A 63 4.27 5.85 -12.79
C TYR A 63 5.18 5.55 -11.59
N PRO A 64 5.96 6.53 -11.11
CA PRO A 64 6.91 6.33 -10.02
C PRO A 64 6.22 6.22 -8.65
N HIS A 65 4.99 6.73 -8.53
CA HIS A 65 4.23 6.74 -7.29
C HIS A 65 3.31 5.52 -7.18
N THR A 66 3.29 4.89 -6.01
CA THR A 66 2.47 3.70 -5.72
C THR A 66 1.52 4.00 -4.57
N TRP A 67 0.23 3.76 -4.76
CA TRP A 67 -0.78 3.89 -3.72
C TRP A 67 -0.62 2.76 -2.68
N GLU A 68 -0.25 3.12 -1.45
CA GLU A 68 0.01 2.15 -0.37
C GLU A 68 -1.22 2.01 0.54
N MET A 69 -1.81 3.13 0.96
CA MET A 69 -2.91 3.14 1.93
C MET A 69 -4.01 4.14 1.55
N THR A 70 -5.21 3.88 2.03
CA THR A 70 -6.34 4.81 2.04
C THR A 70 -6.64 5.20 3.47
N GLU A 71 -6.87 6.47 3.71
CA GLU A 71 -7.55 6.98 4.90
C GLU A 71 -8.94 7.46 4.46
N THR A 72 -9.96 6.77 4.95
CA THR A 72 -11.34 7.08 4.59
C THR A 72 -11.76 8.43 5.16
N GLN A 73 -12.81 9.03 4.61
CA GLN A 73 -13.43 10.24 5.18
C GLN A 73 -13.88 10.08 6.64
N SER A 74 -14.06 8.85 7.14
CA SER A 74 -14.34 8.57 8.55
C SER A 74 -13.08 8.37 9.41
N GLY A 75 -11.88 8.59 8.86
CA GLY A 75 -10.59 8.45 9.54
C GLY A 75 -10.06 7.01 9.65
N ALA A 76 -10.64 6.04 8.94
CA ALA A 76 -10.17 4.66 8.99
C ALA A 76 -9.01 4.44 8.01
N PHE A 77 -7.93 3.79 8.47
CA PHE A 77 -6.79 3.45 7.63
C PHE A 77 -6.92 2.05 7.04
N ILE A 78 -6.68 1.93 5.73
CA ILE A 78 -6.77 0.70 4.96
C ILE A 78 -5.49 0.54 4.15
N CYS A 79 -4.73 -0.55 4.38
CA CYS A 79 -3.60 -0.89 3.51
C CYS A 79 -4.12 -1.50 2.21
N VAL A 80 -4.13 -0.73 1.13
CA VAL A 80 -4.64 -1.18 -0.17
C VAL A 80 -3.59 -1.97 -0.95
N ASN A 81 -2.31 -1.75 -0.67
CA ASN A 81 -1.22 -2.54 -1.23
C ASN A 81 -1.05 -3.86 -0.46
N THR A 82 -1.84 -4.86 -0.85
CA THR A 82 -1.85 -6.17 -0.19
C THR A 82 -0.57 -6.98 -0.39
N LEU A 83 0.32 -6.56 -1.31
CA LEU A 83 1.66 -7.17 -1.46
C LEU A 83 2.53 -7.00 -0.20
N ARG A 84 2.14 -6.12 0.73
CA ARG A 84 2.79 -5.93 2.02
C ARG A 84 2.50 -7.05 3.03
N ALA A 85 1.44 -7.83 2.85
CA ALA A 85 0.97 -8.79 3.87
C ALA A 85 2.06 -9.79 4.29
N ASN A 86 2.70 -10.47 3.34
CA ASN A 86 3.73 -11.47 3.66
C ASN A 86 4.95 -10.84 4.36
N GLN A 87 5.31 -9.60 4.00
CA GLN A 87 6.41 -8.87 4.64
C GLN A 87 6.09 -8.58 6.11
N LEU A 88 4.85 -8.13 6.39
CA LEU A 88 4.39 -7.86 7.75
C LEU A 88 4.33 -9.13 8.61
N VAL A 89 3.81 -10.23 8.06
CA VAL A 89 3.78 -11.52 8.77
C VAL A 89 5.20 -12.01 9.05
N LYS A 90 6.11 -11.93 8.08
CA LYS A 90 7.51 -12.32 8.27
C LYS A 90 8.18 -11.51 9.37
N GLU A 91 7.97 -10.20 9.38
CA GLU A 91 8.49 -9.31 10.42
C GLU A 91 7.93 -9.68 11.80
N ALA A 92 6.61 -9.89 11.90
CA ALA A 92 5.96 -10.27 13.15
C ALA A 92 6.48 -11.62 13.71
N LEU A 93 6.67 -12.62 12.84
CA LEU A 93 7.26 -13.91 13.20
C LEU A 93 8.71 -13.76 13.70
N THR A 94 9.53 -13.01 12.96
CA THR A 94 10.95 -12.78 13.31
C THR A 94 11.09 -12.10 14.67
N ASN A 95 10.17 -11.17 14.97
CA ASN A 95 10.17 -10.42 16.22
C ASN A 95 9.40 -11.12 17.36
N GLY A 96 8.91 -12.34 17.16
CA GLY A 96 8.17 -13.10 18.18
C GLY A 96 6.85 -12.44 18.61
N MET A 97 6.24 -11.64 17.73
CA MET A 97 4.99 -10.91 18.01
C MET A 97 3.73 -11.78 17.92
N LEU A 98 3.86 -13.02 17.45
CA LEU A 98 2.78 -13.99 17.30
C LEU A 98 3.07 -15.18 18.23
N PRO A 99 2.64 -15.14 19.51
CA PRO A 99 2.97 -16.14 20.52
C PRO A 99 2.62 -17.57 20.10
N GLU A 100 1.57 -17.75 19.32
CA GLU A 100 1.11 -19.05 18.83
C GLU A 100 2.06 -19.68 17.79
N LEU A 101 2.99 -18.89 17.23
CA LEU A 101 3.90 -19.28 16.16
C LEU A 101 5.38 -19.16 16.57
N VAL A 102 5.68 -19.01 17.85
CA VAL A 102 7.05 -19.00 18.38
C VAL A 102 7.60 -20.43 18.56
N GLY A 103 8.93 -20.57 18.63
CA GLY A 103 9.60 -21.85 18.93
C GLY A 103 10.03 -22.68 17.72
N TYR A 104 9.73 -22.23 16.50
CA TYR A 104 10.23 -22.86 15.28
C TYR A 104 11.68 -22.42 14.97
N GLY A 105 12.56 -23.38 14.70
CA GLY A 105 13.97 -23.11 14.41
C GLY A 105 14.28 -22.67 12.96
N THR A 106 13.29 -22.69 12.06
CA THR A 106 13.50 -22.32 10.65
C THR A 106 12.23 -21.71 10.05
N GLN A 107 12.41 -20.63 9.29
CA GLN A 107 11.37 -19.97 8.51
C GLN A 107 11.76 -19.94 7.04
N LYS A 108 10.87 -20.41 6.15
CA LYS A 108 11.07 -20.39 4.70
C LYS A 108 9.88 -19.69 4.03
N SER A 109 10.15 -18.91 2.98
CA SER A 109 9.13 -18.23 2.18
C SER A 109 8.98 -18.92 0.82
N GLU A 110 7.78 -18.89 0.23
CA GLU A 110 7.50 -19.41 -1.13
C GLU A 110 7.93 -20.88 -1.35
N VAL A 111 7.70 -21.76 -0.36
CA VAL A 111 8.03 -23.19 -0.46
C VAL A 111 7.04 -23.90 -1.37
N LYS A 112 7.52 -24.42 -2.51
CA LYS A 112 6.77 -25.36 -3.34
C LYS A 112 6.70 -26.72 -2.65
N TYR A 113 5.50 -27.28 -2.54
CA TYR A 113 5.23 -28.60 -1.96
C TYR A 113 4.58 -29.53 -2.99
#